data_AF-A0A2D5J5A5-F1
#
_entry.id   AF-A0A2D5J5A5-F1
#
_cell.length_a   1.000
_cell.length_b   1.000
_cell.length_c   1.000
_cell.angle_alpha   90.00
_cell.angle_beta   90.00
_cell.angle_gamma   90.00
#
_symmetry.space_group_name_H-M   'P 1'
#
loop_
_entity.id
_entity.type
_entity.pdbx_description
1 polymer ?
#
loop_
_entity_poly.entity_id
_entity_poly.type
_entity_poly.pdbx_seq_one_letter_code
_entity_poly.pdbx_strand_id
1 'polypeptide(L)'
;MIPYPTRRTYAALALILAAGPLAAQEAPEARDPQGDQLAACFADRDRLALFTTDLSVRLADARQACATSDATGDAQEALSLCQAEVEQHQRINITLNDRLLACETAPRTDPDRIAELEAEVARLEQRLANAGLGSEPGYGYAGGSVWSSFVAGDELERVQGGLPKLGIDACPAALDWLAQQGGAARAVRMEIWVWDGDDPQICRRNDDGTTGLAPARPQDEAHVVIFR
;
A
#
# COMPACT_ATOMS: atom_id res chain seq x y z
N MET A 1 41.56 3.02 79.28
CA MET A 1 40.54 1.97 79.11
C MET A 1 39.96 2.09 77.71
N ILE A 2 40.11 1.03 76.92
CA ILE A 2 39.51 0.83 75.59
C ILE A 2 38.14 0.15 75.83
N PRO A 3 37.13 0.36 74.97
CA PRO A 3 36.83 -0.66 73.95
C PRO A 3 36.44 -0.11 72.55
N TYR A 4 37.02 -0.71 71.51
CA TYR A 4 36.42 -0.98 70.18
C TYR A 4 35.38 -2.13 70.32
N PRO A 5 34.59 -2.61 69.31
CA PRO A 5 34.62 -2.43 67.84
C PRO A 5 33.21 -2.24 67.19
N THR A 6 33.04 -2.07 65.86
CA THR A 6 32.64 -3.17 64.94
C THR A 6 32.52 -2.68 63.48
N ARG A 7 32.93 -3.57 62.56
CA ARG A 7 32.87 -3.48 61.08
C ARG A 7 31.43 -3.60 60.54
N ARG A 8 31.13 -2.97 59.40
CA ARG A 8 30.37 -3.60 58.30
C ARG A 8 30.84 -3.14 56.92
N THR A 9 31.10 -4.15 56.10
CA THR A 9 31.39 -4.19 54.67
C THR A 9 30.14 -3.85 53.85
N TYR A 10 30.26 -3.08 52.77
CA TYR A 10 29.44 -3.26 51.57
C TYR A 10 30.28 -3.01 50.32
N ALA A 11 30.18 -3.98 49.42
CA ALA A 11 30.81 -4.02 48.11
C ALA A 11 29.91 -3.39 47.04
N ALA A 12 30.57 -2.97 45.96
CA ALA A 12 30.12 -2.97 44.56
C ALA A 12 28.91 -2.09 44.15
N LEU A 13 29.08 -1.26 43.11
CA LEU A 13 28.79 -1.67 41.73
C LEU A 13 29.18 -0.55 40.75
N ALA A 14 29.67 -0.97 39.58
CA ALA A 14 30.02 -0.14 38.44
C ALA A 14 28.78 0.55 37.85
N LEU A 15 28.93 1.81 37.41
CA LEU A 15 27.99 2.43 36.48
C LEU A 15 28.67 2.53 35.10
N ILE A 16 28.26 1.61 34.22
CA ILE A 16 28.52 1.62 32.79
C ILE A 16 27.57 2.65 32.17
N LEU A 17 28.10 3.71 31.55
CA LEU A 17 27.35 4.60 30.67
C LEU A 17 27.14 3.88 29.34
N ALA A 18 26.03 3.16 29.22
CA ALA A 18 25.54 2.63 27.97
C ALA A 18 24.89 3.78 27.18
N ALA A 19 25.47 4.13 26.03
CA ALA A 19 24.82 4.88 24.98
C ALA A 19 23.72 4.00 24.37
N GLY A 20 22.46 4.24 24.78
CA GLY A 20 21.30 3.64 24.13
C GLY A 20 21.02 4.33 22.78
N PRO A 21 20.59 3.57 21.76
CA PRO A 21 20.20 4.15 20.48
C PRO A 21 18.95 5.01 20.67
N LEU A 22 18.93 6.20 20.06
CA LEU A 22 17.71 6.98 19.90
C LEU A 22 16.69 6.10 19.18
N ALA A 23 15.64 5.69 19.89
CA ALA A 23 14.42 5.23 19.27
C ALA A 23 13.89 6.36 18.41
N ALA A 24 13.86 6.14 17.10
CA ALA A 24 13.12 6.99 16.18
C ALA A 24 11.66 6.97 16.65
N GLN A 25 11.23 8.09 17.23
CA GLN A 25 9.82 8.39 17.38
C GLN A 25 9.28 8.55 15.96
N GLU A 26 8.56 7.54 15.47
CA GLU A 26 7.68 7.68 14.31
C GLU A 26 6.74 8.86 14.61
N ALA A 27 6.89 9.93 13.83
CA ALA A 27 5.96 11.03 13.86
C ALA A 27 4.57 10.47 13.53
N PRO A 28 3.51 10.87 14.26
CA PRO A 28 2.16 10.44 13.93
C PRO A 28 1.88 10.83 12.47
N GLU A 29 1.57 9.83 11.64
CA GLU A 29 1.11 10.04 10.27
C GLU A 29 0.02 11.11 10.30
N ALA A 30 0.28 12.22 9.60
CA ALA A 30 -0.70 13.27 9.46
C ALA A 30 -1.92 12.66 8.76
N ARG A 31 -3.02 12.49 9.51
CA ARG A 31 -4.32 12.11 8.93
C ARG A 31 -4.61 13.04 7.77
N ASP A 32 -4.80 12.45 6.59
CA ASP A 32 -5.17 13.20 5.40
C ASP A 32 -6.63 13.64 5.53
N PRO A 33 -6.91 14.94 5.77
CA PRO A 33 -8.27 15.43 5.92
C PRO A 33 -9.08 15.30 4.63
N GLN A 34 -8.44 15.14 3.47
CA GLN A 34 -9.12 14.92 2.19
C GLN A 34 -9.56 13.45 2.05
N GLY A 35 -8.74 12.50 2.48
CA GLY A 35 -9.11 11.07 2.54
C GLY A 35 -10.32 10.82 3.45
N ASP A 36 -10.37 11.48 4.61
CA ASP A 36 -11.49 11.38 5.55
C ASP A 36 -12.80 11.98 4.97
N GLN A 37 -12.70 13.08 4.22
CA GLN A 37 -13.85 13.68 3.53
C GLN A 37 -14.38 12.81 2.40
N LEU A 38 -13.50 12.21 1.59
CA LEU A 38 -13.88 11.31 0.50
C LEU A 38 -14.59 10.05 1.03
N ALA A 39 -14.09 9.47 2.13
CA ALA A 39 -14.71 8.34 2.80
C ALA A 39 -16.11 8.68 3.34
N ALA A 40 -16.28 9.88 3.91
CA ALA A 40 -17.59 10.36 4.36
C ALA A 40 -18.58 10.53 3.18
N CYS A 41 -18.11 11.04 2.04
CA CYS A 41 -18.92 11.18 0.83
C CYS A 41 -19.39 9.82 0.27
N PHE A 42 -18.52 8.81 0.25
CA PHE A 42 -18.93 7.46 -0.15
C PHE A 42 -19.93 6.84 0.81
N ALA A 43 -19.73 7.03 2.12
CA ALA A 43 -20.68 6.55 3.13
C ALA A 43 -22.07 7.19 2.98
N ASP A 44 -22.13 8.49 2.67
CA ASP A 44 -23.41 9.18 2.45
C ASP A 44 -24.09 8.75 1.14
N ARG A 45 -23.33 8.46 0.07
CA ARG A 45 -23.85 7.86 -1.17
C ARG A 45 -24.47 6.49 -0.92
N ASP A 46 -23.76 5.63 -0.19
CA ASP A 46 -24.20 4.26 0.07
C ASP A 46 -25.42 4.25 1.02
N ARG A 47 -25.46 5.18 1.99
CA ARG A 47 -26.66 5.42 2.81
C ARG A 47 -27.86 5.82 1.97
N LEU A 48 -27.69 6.71 0.99
CA LEU A 48 -28.78 7.12 0.10
C LEU A 48 -29.34 5.93 -0.68
N ALA A 49 -28.48 5.06 -1.22
CA ALA A 49 -28.88 3.88 -1.98
C ALA A 49 -29.66 2.86 -1.12
N LEU A 50 -29.18 2.58 0.10
CA LEU A 50 -29.89 1.73 1.06
C LEU A 50 -31.24 2.34 1.44
N PHE A 51 -31.26 3.65 1.67
CA PHE A 51 -32.47 4.38 2.06
C PHE A 51 -33.55 4.36 0.97
N THR A 52 -33.18 4.54 -0.29
CA THR A 52 -34.12 4.42 -1.42
C THR A 52 -34.69 3.01 -1.57
N THR A 53 -33.89 1.99 -1.24
CA THR A 53 -34.31 0.59 -1.32
C THR A 53 -35.30 0.26 -0.19
N ASP A 54 -35.00 0.63 1.06
CA ASP A 54 -35.88 0.42 2.23
C ASP A 54 -37.24 1.13 2.06
N LEU A 55 -37.23 2.37 1.56
CA LEU A 55 -38.46 3.12 1.31
C LEU A 55 -39.36 2.43 0.27
N SER A 56 -38.77 1.88 -0.80
CA SER A 56 -39.53 1.22 -1.85
C SER A 56 -40.25 -0.04 -1.35
N VAL A 57 -39.62 -0.77 -0.42
CA VAL A 57 -40.18 -1.95 0.23
C VAL A 57 -41.31 -1.57 1.18
N ARG A 58 -41.08 -0.62 2.10
CA ARG A 58 -42.10 -0.18 3.06
C ARG A 58 -43.34 0.41 2.38
N LEU A 59 -43.14 1.15 1.29
CA LEU A 59 -44.26 1.68 0.49
C LEU A 59 -45.06 0.55 -0.19
N ALA A 60 -44.40 -0.52 -0.63
CA ALA A 60 -45.09 -1.69 -1.18
C ALA A 60 -45.91 -2.42 -0.10
N ASP A 61 -45.35 -2.59 1.10
CA ASP A 61 -46.04 -3.22 2.24
C ASP A 61 -47.26 -2.39 2.68
N ALA A 62 -47.11 -1.07 2.77
CA ALA A 62 -48.18 -0.14 3.08
C ALA A 62 -49.32 -0.21 2.05
N ARG A 63 -48.98 -0.24 0.76
CA ARG A 63 -49.96 -0.39 -0.33
C ARG A 63 -50.71 -1.72 -0.24
N GLN A 64 -50.00 -2.80 0.06
CA GLN A 64 -50.60 -4.12 0.23
C GLN A 64 -51.54 -4.16 1.43
N ALA A 65 -51.14 -3.60 2.57
CA ALA A 65 -51.97 -3.52 3.77
C ALA A 65 -53.25 -2.70 3.54
N CYS A 66 -53.15 -1.57 2.81
CA CYS A 66 -54.30 -0.76 2.42
C CYS A 66 -55.25 -1.52 1.48
N ALA A 67 -54.73 -2.37 0.58
CA ALA A 67 -55.55 -3.15 -0.33
C ALA A 67 -56.33 -4.28 0.37
N THR A 68 -55.90 -4.70 1.55
CA THR A 68 -56.50 -5.81 2.32
C THR A 68 -57.39 -5.36 3.49
N SER A 69 -57.46 -4.06 3.78
CA SER A 69 -58.23 -3.52 4.91
C SER A 69 -59.65 -3.10 4.48
N ASP A 70 -60.67 -3.82 4.94
CA ASP A 70 -62.10 -3.47 4.77
C ASP A 70 -62.61 -2.49 5.85
N ALA A 71 -61.76 -2.08 6.81
CA ALA A 71 -62.11 -1.17 7.90
C ALA A 71 -61.58 0.25 7.61
N THR A 72 -62.47 1.15 7.21
CA THR A 72 -62.13 2.52 6.81
C THR A 72 -61.43 3.36 7.89
N GLY A 73 -61.61 3.04 9.18
CA GLY A 73 -60.95 3.73 10.29
C GLY A 73 -59.46 3.40 10.41
N ASP A 74 -59.14 2.10 10.46
CA ASP A 74 -57.76 1.60 10.57
C ASP A 74 -56.96 1.89 9.29
N ALA A 75 -57.62 1.88 8.12
CA ALA A 75 -57.02 2.26 6.85
C ALA A 75 -56.61 3.75 6.81
N GLN A 76 -57.40 4.64 7.42
CA GLN A 76 -57.11 6.08 7.46
C GLN A 76 -55.90 6.38 8.37
N GLU A 77 -55.83 5.70 9.52
CA GLU A 77 -54.69 5.80 10.43
C GLU A 77 -53.41 5.27 9.77
N ALA A 78 -53.48 4.10 9.13
CA ALA A 78 -52.36 3.52 8.39
C ALA A 78 -51.88 4.45 7.26
N LEU A 79 -52.80 5.06 6.51
CA LEU A 79 -52.47 6.04 5.47
C LEU A 79 -51.77 7.28 6.05
N SER A 80 -52.22 7.79 7.20
CA SER A 80 -51.61 8.95 7.85
C SER A 80 -50.18 8.66 8.34
N LEU A 81 -49.95 7.45 8.86
CA LEU A 81 -48.61 6.99 9.27
C LEU A 81 -47.70 6.87 8.05
N CYS A 82 -48.18 6.31 6.94
CA CYS A 82 -47.42 6.22 5.70
C CYS A 82 -47.09 7.60 5.12
N GLN A 83 -48.01 8.57 5.20
CA GLN A 83 -47.76 9.94 4.77
C GLN A 83 -46.68 10.61 5.62
N ALA A 84 -46.74 10.47 6.94
CA ALA A 84 -45.74 11.00 7.85
C ALA A 84 -44.34 10.38 7.61
N GLU A 85 -44.29 9.07 7.36
CA GLU A 85 -43.06 8.39 6.96
C GLU A 85 -42.53 8.96 5.64
N VAL A 86 -43.35 9.04 4.58
CA VAL A 86 -42.93 9.59 3.28
C VAL A 86 -42.38 11.01 3.42
N GLU A 87 -43.03 11.88 4.20
CA GLU A 87 -42.54 13.24 4.47
C GLU A 87 -41.19 13.23 5.22
N GLN A 88 -41.03 12.36 6.23
CA GLN A 88 -39.76 12.18 6.91
C GLN A 88 -38.68 11.69 5.94
N HIS A 89 -39.03 10.77 5.05
CA HIS A 89 -38.12 10.24 4.04
C HIS A 89 -37.70 11.29 3.01
N GLN A 90 -38.62 12.15 2.56
CA GLN A 90 -38.30 13.27 1.68
C GLN A 90 -37.30 14.24 2.32
N ARG A 91 -37.47 14.57 3.61
CA ARG A 91 -36.53 15.44 4.34
C ARG A 91 -35.12 14.85 4.41
N ILE A 92 -35.01 13.55 4.68
CA ILE A 92 -33.71 12.85 4.73
C ILE A 92 -33.07 12.82 3.35
N ASN A 93 -33.84 12.53 2.29
CA ASN A 93 -33.34 12.50 0.92
C ASN A 93 -32.79 13.86 0.47
N ILE A 94 -33.50 14.96 0.74
CA ILE A 94 -33.02 16.33 0.47
C ILE A 94 -31.68 16.57 1.18
N THR A 95 -31.61 16.25 2.47
CA THR A 95 -30.38 16.44 3.27
C THR A 95 -29.20 15.64 2.71
N LEU A 96 -29.43 14.40 2.27
CA LEU A 96 -28.38 13.55 1.69
C LEU A 96 -27.95 14.07 0.31
N ASN A 97 -28.88 14.53 -0.52
CA ASN A 97 -28.54 15.13 -1.81
C ASN A 97 -27.73 16.43 -1.66
N ASP A 98 -28.06 17.28 -0.69
CA ASP A 98 -27.29 18.49 -0.40
C ASP A 98 -25.85 18.16 0.02
N ARG A 99 -25.67 17.12 0.83
CA ARG A 99 -24.33 16.63 1.23
C ARG A 99 -23.55 16.06 0.06
N LEU A 100 -24.20 15.28 -0.82
CA LEU A 100 -23.56 14.74 -2.02
C LEU A 100 -23.17 15.86 -3.00
N LEU A 101 -24.02 16.88 -3.16
CA LEU A 101 -23.68 18.05 -3.97
C LEU A 101 -22.48 18.81 -3.40
N ALA A 102 -22.41 18.96 -2.06
CA ALA A 102 -21.23 19.52 -1.40
C ALA A 102 -19.97 18.68 -1.64
N CYS A 103 -20.09 17.35 -1.69
CA CYS A 103 -18.99 16.44 -2.04
C CYS A 103 -18.56 16.56 -3.52
N GLU A 104 -19.50 16.74 -4.45
CA GLU A 104 -19.19 16.89 -5.87
C GLU A 104 -18.56 18.24 -6.21
N THR A 105 -18.94 19.28 -5.47
CA THR A 105 -18.44 20.66 -5.63
C THR A 105 -17.25 20.97 -4.73
N ALA A 106 -16.88 20.08 -3.81
CA ALA A 106 -15.65 20.18 -3.05
C ALA A 106 -14.45 20.23 -4.00
N PRO A 107 -13.43 21.07 -3.73
CA PRO A 107 -12.25 21.15 -4.58
C PRO A 107 -11.60 19.77 -4.70
N ARG A 108 -11.74 19.13 -5.87
CA ARG A 108 -11.05 17.89 -6.19
C ARG A 108 -9.59 18.20 -6.40
N THR A 109 -8.81 18.09 -5.32
CA THR A 109 -7.35 18.22 -5.26
C THR A 109 -6.84 19.54 -5.85
N ASP A 110 -6.34 20.41 -4.98
CA ASP A 110 -5.78 21.70 -5.38
C ASP A 110 -4.75 21.52 -6.53
N PRO A 111 -4.99 22.07 -7.73
CA PRO A 111 -4.05 21.93 -8.85
C PRO A 111 -2.67 22.49 -8.52
N ASP A 112 -2.59 23.48 -7.62
CA ASP A 112 -1.32 24.02 -7.14
C ASP A 112 -0.57 22.99 -6.28
N ARG A 113 -1.30 22.18 -5.51
CA ARG A 113 -0.73 21.08 -4.72
C ARG A 113 -0.22 19.95 -5.62
N ILE A 114 -0.90 19.65 -6.72
CA ILE A 114 -0.42 18.68 -7.72
C ILE A 114 0.88 19.20 -8.35
N ALA A 115 0.91 20.46 -8.79
CA ALA A 115 2.10 21.07 -9.36
C ALA A 115 3.28 21.10 -8.36
N GLU A 116 3.03 21.33 -7.08
CA GLU A 116 4.04 21.27 -6.02
C GLU A 116 4.62 19.86 -5.86
N LEU A 117 3.77 18.82 -5.87
CA LEU A 117 4.20 17.43 -5.77
C LEU A 117 4.99 16.99 -7.00
N GLU A 118 4.57 17.37 -8.20
CA GLU A 118 5.31 17.10 -9.45
C GLU A 118 6.69 17.78 -9.44
N ALA A 119 6.77 19.03 -8.95
CA ALA A 119 8.03 19.74 -8.80
C ALA A 119 8.97 19.07 -7.76
N GLU A 120 8.41 18.50 -6.69
CA GLU A 120 9.18 17.74 -5.71
C GLU A 120 9.71 16.43 -6.31
N VAL A 121 8.88 15.70 -7.06
CA VAL A 121 9.31 14.49 -7.80
C VAL A 121 10.46 14.82 -8.74
N ALA A 122 10.32 15.86 -9.57
CA ALA A 122 11.39 16.28 -10.49
C ALA A 122 12.68 16.67 -9.74
N ARG A 123 12.57 17.32 -8.58
CA ARG A 123 13.73 17.65 -7.73
C ARG A 123 14.40 16.40 -7.18
N LEU A 124 13.62 15.41 -6.73
CA LEU A 124 14.14 14.14 -6.22
C LEU A 124 14.81 13.34 -7.33
N GLU A 125 14.21 13.27 -8.52
CA GLU A 125 14.81 12.66 -9.71
C GLU A 125 16.13 13.33 -10.08
N GLN A 126 16.18 14.66 -10.10
CA GLN A 126 17.42 15.40 -10.35
C GLN A 126 18.48 15.12 -9.29
N ARG A 127 18.10 15.02 -8.00
CA ARG A 127 19.02 14.66 -6.91
C ARG A 127 19.56 13.24 -7.06
N LEU A 128 18.71 12.29 -7.46
CA LEU A 128 19.11 10.91 -7.75
C LEU A 128 20.08 10.86 -8.93
N ALA A 129 19.75 11.53 -10.04
CA ALA A 129 20.63 11.63 -11.20
C ALA A 129 22.00 12.24 -10.84
N ASN A 130 22.02 13.34 -10.07
CA ASN A 130 23.26 13.99 -9.62
C ASN A 130 24.07 13.12 -8.62
N ALA A 131 23.40 12.20 -7.91
CA ALA A 131 24.05 11.21 -7.06
C ALA A 131 24.58 9.99 -7.85
N GLY A 132 24.47 9.99 -9.18
CA GLY A 132 24.83 8.85 -10.03
C GLY A 132 23.80 7.70 -9.97
N LEU A 133 22.62 7.93 -9.38
CA LEU A 133 21.49 7.00 -9.34
C LEU A 133 20.52 7.29 -10.49
N GLY A 134 21.06 7.68 -11.65
CA GLY A 134 20.30 7.88 -12.88
C GLY A 134 20.04 6.55 -13.58
N SER A 135 19.02 6.51 -14.44
CA SER A 135 18.80 5.45 -15.43
C SER A 135 19.92 5.47 -16.47
N GLU A 136 21.09 4.93 -16.13
CA GLU A 136 22.16 4.69 -17.10
C GLU A 136 21.73 3.58 -18.08
N PRO A 137 22.13 3.65 -19.36
CA PRO A 137 21.95 2.55 -20.30
C PRO A 137 22.67 1.30 -19.77
N GLY A 138 21.95 0.20 -19.61
CA GLY A 138 22.48 -0.99 -18.95
C GLY A 138 21.39 -1.82 -18.28
N TYR A 139 21.74 -2.46 -17.17
CA TYR A 139 20.82 -3.33 -16.44
C TYR A 139 19.99 -2.55 -15.41
N GLY A 140 18.80 -3.07 -15.10
CA GLY A 140 17.92 -2.52 -14.07
C GLY A 140 17.04 -3.58 -13.44
N TYR A 141 16.51 -3.27 -12.25
CA TYR A 141 15.57 -4.15 -11.55
C TYR A 141 14.19 -4.12 -12.21
N ALA A 142 13.59 -5.29 -12.44
CA ALA A 142 12.17 -5.37 -12.75
C ALA A 142 11.33 -4.84 -11.58
N GLY A 143 10.33 -4.00 -11.87
CA GLY A 143 9.57 -3.28 -10.85
C GLY A 143 10.29 -2.10 -10.19
N GLY A 144 11.53 -1.78 -10.61
CA GLY A 144 12.22 -0.54 -10.24
C GLY A 144 12.95 -0.55 -8.89
N SER A 145 12.92 -1.66 -8.13
CA SER A 145 13.63 -1.77 -6.85
C SER A 145 14.21 -3.17 -6.60
N VAL A 146 15.17 -3.26 -5.68
CA VAL A 146 15.77 -4.53 -5.22
C VAL A 146 14.69 -5.49 -4.74
N TRP A 147 13.78 -5.02 -3.88
CA TRP A 147 12.74 -5.84 -3.24
C TRP A 147 11.67 -6.31 -4.23
N SER A 148 11.26 -5.46 -5.15
CA SER A 148 10.26 -5.83 -6.16
C SER A 148 10.79 -6.82 -7.21
N SER A 149 12.12 -6.89 -7.37
CA SER A 149 12.76 -7.76 -8.35
C SER A 149 13.12 -9.13 -7.81
N PHE A 150 13.24 -9.31 -6.49
CA PHE A 150 13.62 -10.57 -5.88
C PHE A 150 12.39 -11.44 -5.68
N VAL A 151 12.25 -12.47 -6.51
CA VAL A 151 11.02 -13.28 -6.59
C VAL A 151 11.34 -14.76 -6.72
N ALA A 152 10.41 -15.57 -6.20
CA ALA A 152 10.38 -17.00 -6.41
C ALA A 152 9.99 -17.35 -7.86
N GLY A 153 10.37 -18.54 -8.30
CA GLY A 153 10.11 -19.03 -9.66
C GLY A 153 8.63 -19.15 -10.02
N ASP A 154 7.76 -19.44 -9.04
CA ASP A 154 6.30 -19.47 -9.22
C ASP A 154 5.66 -18.07 -9.37
N GLU A 155 6.34 -17.02 -8.91
CA GLU A 155 5.94 -15.62 -9.11
C GLU A 155 6.60 -14.97 -10.34
N LEU A 156 7.48 -15.68 -11.03
CA LEU A 156 8.33 -15.14 -12.09
C LEU A 156 7.49 -14.53 -13.23
N GLU A 157 6.43 -15.20 -13.66
CA GLU A 157 5.54 -14.72 -14.73
C GLU A 157 4.80 -13.43 -14.34
N ARG A 158 4.44 -13.26 -13.06
CA ARG A 158 3.77 -12.04 -12.56
C ARG A 158 4.67 -10.81 -12.68
N VAL A 159 5.97 -10.97 -12.42
CA VAL A 159 6.94 -9.86 -12.39
C VAL A 159 7.64 -9.66 -13.73
N GLN A 160 7.97 -10.74 -14.45
CA GLN A 160 8.49 -10.66 -15.80
C GLN A 160 7.38 -10.20 -16.77
N GLY A 161 6.16 -10.74 -16.68
CA GLY A 161 4.99 -10.34 -17.45
C GLY A 161 5.24 -10.30 -18.96
N GLY A 162 5.56 -9.10 -19.48
CA GLY A 162 5.91 -8.85 -20.88
C GLY A 162 7.26 -8.14 -21.07
N LEU A 163 8.07 -8.04 -20.03
CA LEU A 163 9.40 -7.44 -20.09
C LEU A 163 10.34 -8.34 -20.91
N PRO A 164 11.32 -7.76 -21.64
CA PRO A 164 12.32 -8.53 -22.36
C PRO A 164 13.04 -9.53 -21.45
N LYS A 165 13.02 -10.81 -21.84
CA LYS A 165 13.74 -11.88 -21.14
C LYS A 165 15.23 -11.68 -21.28
N LEU A 166 15.96 -11.83 -20.18
CA LEU A 166 17.41 -11.71 -20.17
C LEU A 166 18.05 -13.04 -20.61
N GLY A 167 18.69 -13.06 -21.78
CA GLY A 167 19.34 -14.28 -22.28
C GLY A 167 20.53 -14.74 -21.43
N ILE A 168 20.83 -16.04 -21.45
CA ILE A 168 21.95 -16.63 -20.69
C ILE A 168 23.30 -15.94 -20.94
N ASP A 169 23.56 -15.46 -22.16
CA ASP A 169 24.81 -14.80 -22.53
C ASP A 169 25.04 -13.48 -21.80
N ALA A 170 23.95 -12.82 -21.37
CA ALA A 170 24.00 -11.57 -20.64
C ALA A 170 24.24 -11.75 -19.14
N CYS A 171 24.26 -13.00 -18.65
CA CYS A 171 24.39 -13.26 -17.22
C CYS A 171 25.67 -12.66 -16.60
N PRO A 172 26.88 -12.88 -17.15
CA PRO A 172 28.10 -12.41 -16.49
C PRO A 172 28.09 -10.90 -16.26
N ALA A 173 27.69 -10.14 -17.28
CA ALA A 173 27.61 -8.68 -17.21
C ALA A 173 26.49 -8.20 -16.26
N ALA A 174 25.35 -8.90 -16.19
CA ALA A 174 24.29 -8.60 -15.24
C ALA A 174 24.71 -8.86 -13.78
N LEU A 175 25.46 -9.94 -13.52
CA LEU A 175 26.02 -10.22 -12.19
C LEU A 175 27.13 -9.23 -11.80
N ASP A 176 27.93 -8.75 -12.76
CA ASP A 176 28.91 -7.67 -12.55
C ASP A 176 28.20 -6.37 -12.17
N TRP A 177 27.13 -6.02 -12.89
CA TRP A 177 26.31 -4.86 -12.58
C TRP A 177 25.66 -4.96 -11.19
N LEU A 178 25.08 -6.12 -10.85
CA LEU A 178 24.45 -6.35 -9.55
C LEU A 178 25.47 -6.20 -8.41
N ALA A 179 26.72 -6.65 -8.62
CA ALA A 179 27.79 -6.61 -7.61
C ALA A 179 28.26 -5.18 -7.31
N GLN A 180 28.05 -4.27 -8.26
CA GLN A 180 28.40 -2.85 -8.14
C GLN A 180 27.29 -2.05 -7.44
N GLN A 181 26.08 -2.61 -7.28
CA GLN A 181 24.98 -1.96 -6.56
C GLN A 181 25.30 -1.93 -5.05
N GLY A 182 25.62 -0.74 -4.52
CA GLY A 182 25.85 -0.53 -3.10
C GLY A 182 24.58 -0.65 -2.24
N GLY A 183 24.73 -0.55 -0.91
CA GLY A 183 23.58 -0.52 0.01
C GLY A 183 22.93 -1.89 0.27
N ALA A 184 21.62 -1.91 0.56
CA ALA A 184 20.87 -3.12 0.93
C ALA A 184 20.94 -4.23 -0.13
N ALA A 185 21.11 -3.87 -1.41
CA ALA A 185 21.29 -4.80 -2.53
C ALA A 185 22.47 -5.76 -2.31
N ARG A 186 23.57 -5.29 -1.70
CA ARG A 186 24.76 -6.11 -1.42
C ARG A 186 24.51 -7.21 -0.40
N ALA A 187 23.51 -7.05 0.47
CA ALA A 187 23.15 -8.04 1.48
C ALA A 187 22.17 -9.10 0.96
N VAL A 188 21.55 -8.88 -0.20
CA VAL A 188 20.62 -9.82 -0.85
C VAL A 188 21.41 -10.78 -1.73
N ARG A 189 20.91 -12.01 -1.90
CA ARG A 189 21.57 -13.07 -2.67
C ARG A 189 21.87 -12.60 -4.09
N MET A 190 23.11 -12.80 -4.53
CA MET A 190 23.66 -12.42 -5.84
C MET A 190 23.25 -13.43 -6.94
N GLU A 191 21.97 -13.72 -7.04
CA GLU A 191 21.39 -14.66 -8.01
C GLU A 191 20.39 -13.90 -8.88
N ILE A 192 20.41 -14.16 -10.20
CA ILE A 192 19.53 -13.52 -11.17
C ILE A 192 18.80 -14.56 -12.03
N TRP A 193 17.59 -14.21 -12.45
CA TRP A 193 16.84 -14.96 -13.45
C TRP A 193 17.37 -14.67 -14.85
N VAL A 194 17.66 -15.73 -15.61
CA VAL A 194 17.99 -15.65 -17.04
C VAL A 194 17.22 -16.72 -17.82
N TRP A 195 17.18 -16.61 -19.14
CA TRP A 195 16.40 -17.49 -20.01
C TRP A 195 17.25 -18.12 -21.09
N ASP A 196 17.12 -19.44 -21.23
CA ASP A 196 17.57 -20.20 -22.40
C ASP A 196 16.34 -20.49 -23.28
N GLY A 197 16.14 -19.66 -24.30
CA GLY A 197 14.86 -19.62 -25.03
C GLY A 197 13.71 -19.20 -24.11
N ASP A 198 12.79 -20.11 -23.85
CA ASP A 198 11.66 -19.90 -22.93
C ASP A 198 11.89 -20.46 -21.53
N ASP A 199 12.94 -21.26 -21.33
CA ASP A 199 13.20 -21.96 -20.08
C ASP A 199 13.97 -21.06 -19.10
N PRO A 200 13.40 -20.75 -17.91
CA PRO A 200 14.10 -19.96 -16.91
C PRO A 200 15.22 -20.77 -16.26
N GLN A 201 16.32 -20.08 -15.97
CA GLN A 201 17.51 -20.59 -15.28
C GLN A 201 17.90 -19.61 -14.17
N ILE A 202 18.52 -20.13 -13.12
CA ILE A 202 19.17 -19.31 -12.09
C ILE A 202 20.62 -19.13 -12.48
N CYS A 203 21.03 -17.88 -12.59
CA CYS A 203 22.42 -17.53 -12.80
C CYS A 203 23.04 -16.91 -11.57
N ARG A 204 24.24 -17.37 -11.20
CA ARG A 204 24.95 -16.93 -10.00
C ARG A 204 26.46 -17.03 -10.18
N ARG A 205 27.23 -16.44 -9.26
CA ARG A 205 28.66 -16.71 -9.17
C ARG A 205 28.94 -17.94 -8.31
N ASN A 206 29.83 -18.79 -8.78
CA ASN A 206 30.41 -19.88 -8.01
C ASN A 206 31.50 -19.35 -7.07
N ASP A 207 31.96 -20.21 -6.15
CA ASP A 207 33.00 -19.87 -5.17
C ASP A 207 34.35 -19.48 -5.82
N ASP A 208 34.60 -19.94 -7.05
CA ASP A 208 35.78 -19.61 -7.84
C ASP A 208 35.65 -18.29 -8.63
N GLY A 209 34.51 -17.59 -8.47
CA GLY A 209 34.20 -16.32 -9.15
C GLY A 209 33.65 -16.48 -10.56
N THR A 210 33.55 -17.70 -11.10
CA THR A 210 32.96 -17.97 -12.42
C THR A 210 31.44 -17.90 -12.39
N THR A 211 30.83 -17.64 -13.54
CA THR A 211 29.37 -17.67 -13.70
C THR A 211 28.89 -19.12 -13.84
N GLY A 212 27.93 -19.51 -13.00
CA GLY A 212 27.26 -20.80 -13.06
C GLY A 212 25.77 -20.64 -13.39
N LEU A 213 25.25 -21.54 -14.22
CA LEU A 213 23.83 -21.68 -14.51
C LEU A 213 23.30 -22.94 -13.83
N ALA A 214 22.12 -22.83 -13.24
CA ALA A 214 21.39 -23.96 -12.69
C ALA A 214 19.94 -23.94 -13.18
N PRO A 215 19.36 -25.12 -13.50
CA PRO A 215 17.94 -25.23 -13.79
C PRO A 215 17.10 -24.63 -12.66
N ALA A 216 16.14 -23.78 -13.05
CA ALA A 216 15.23 -23.14 -12.13
C ALA A 216 14.29 -24.14 -11.44
N ARG A 217 14.03 -23.94 -10.15
CA ARG A 217 12.94 -24.60 -9.43
C ARG A 217 11.91 -23.56 -8.99
N PRO A 218 10.63 -23.95 -8.80
CA PRO A 218 9.56 -23.01 -8.42
C PRO A 218 9.86 -22.21 -7.15
N GLN A 219 10.56 -22.79 -6.19
CA GLN A 219 10.91 -22.17 -4.91
C GLN A 219 12.25 -21.42 -4.90
N ASP A 220 13.02 -21.48 -6.00
CA ASP A 220 14.26 -20.73 -6.05
C ASP A 220 13.93 -19.24 -6.17
N GLU A 221 14.67 -18.40 -5.44
CA GLU A 221 14.46 -16.96 -5.40
C GLU A 221 15.68 -16.26 -5.98
N ALA A 222 15.44 -15.35 -6.93
CA ALA A 222 16.49 -14.58 -7.57
C ALA A 222 15.95 -13.22 -8.06
N HIS A 223 16.86 -12.32 -8.41
CA HIS A 223 16.51 -11.03 -8.98
C HIS A 223 16.13 -11.14 -10.46
N VAL A 224 14.98 -10.57 -10.83
CA VAL A 224 14.63 -10.32 -12.23
C VAL A 224 15.30 -9.01 -12.66
N VAL A 225 16.31 -9.15 -13.50
CA VAL A 225 17.07 -8.02 -14.07
C VAL A 225 16.72 -7.87 -15.55
N ILE A 226 16.48 -6.65 -15.98
CA ILE A 226 16.15 -6.29 -17.35
C ILE A 226 17.22 -5.39 -17.95
N PHE A 227 17.39 -5.46 -19.27
CA PHE A 227 18.17 -4.47 -20.01
C PHE A 227 17.26 -3.27 -20.32
N ARG A 228 17.76 -2.05 -20.06
CA ARG A 228 17.05 -0.77 -20.29
C ARG A 228 17.60 -0.03 -21.50
#